data_AF-A0A9E2Y925-F1
#
_entry.id   AF-A0A9E2Y925-F1
#
_cell.length_a   1.000
_cell.length_b   1.000
_cell.length_c   1.000
_cell.angle_alpha   90.00
_cell.angle_beta   90.00
_cell.angle_gamma   90.00
#
_symmetry.space_group_name_H-M   'P 1'
#
loop_
_entity.id
_entity.type
_entity.pdbx_description
1 polymer ?
#
loop_
_entity_poly.entity_id
_entity_poly.type
_entity_poly.pdbx_seq_one_letter_code
_entity_poly.pdbx_strand_id
1 'polypeptide(L)'
;MARKKTAATSNGAAAPLEPAAATVEELKKRVVERGKKRGSVTLDEINVEVGRLAESREDLNEAEIFEDLMTELNAAGVEVLEEAEEEKPDEDEAREETFSAGL
;
A
#
# COMPACT_ATOMS: atom_id res chain seq x y z
N MET A 1 -23.08 42.62 -12.42
CA MET A 1 -24.02 41.62 -11.88
C MET A 1 -23.50 40.22 -12.23
N ALA A 2 -23.51 39.33 -11.24
CA ALA A 2 -23.30 37.87 -11.31
C ALA A 2 -21.88 37.31 -11.60
N ARG A 3 -21.23 36.92 -10.50
CA ARG A 3 -20.10 35.97 -10.41
C ARG A 3 -20.63 34.54 -10.58
N LYS A 4 -19.88 33.65 -11.24
CA LYS A 4 -19.90 32.18 -11.03
C LYS A 4 -18.60 31.60 -11.58
N LYS A 5 -17.56 31.37 -10.77
CA LYS A 5 -17.32 30.21 -9.89
C LYS A 5 -17.31 28.88 -10.63
N THR A 6 -16.11 28.49 -11.03
CA THR A 6 -15.61 27.10 -11.17
C THR A 6 -14.22 27.17 -10.52
N ALA A 7 -14.02 27.03 -9.20
CA ALA A 7 -14.19 25.83 -8.39
C ALA A 7 -13.89 24.56 -9.22
N ALA A 8 -12.64 24.11 -9.30
CA ALA A 8 -11.84 23.44 -8.25
C ALA A 8 -11.79 21.94 -8.54
N THR A 9 -10.61 21.34 -8.30
CA THR A 9 -10.44 19.94 -7.85
C THR A 9 -10.64 18.90 -8.97
N SER A 10 -9.77 17.93 -9.23
CA SER A 10 -8.55 17.44 -8.60
C SER A 10 -7.97 16.33 -9.48
N ASN A 11 -6.72 15.95 -9.22
CA ASN A 11 -6.16 14.61 -9.38
C ASN A 11 -7.19 13.53 -9.71
N GLY A 12 -7.11 13.02 -10.93
CA GLY A 12 -7.85 11.85 -11.36
C GLY A 12 -7.08 11.21 -12.49
N ALA A 13 -5.94 10.61 -12.15
CA ALA A 13 -5.25 9.66 -13.01
C ALA A 13 -6.19 8.46 -13.22
N ALA A 14 -7.16 8.61 -14.11
CA ALA A 14 -7.91 7.51 -14.67
C ALA A 14 -7.03 6.87 -15.75
N ALA A 15 -6.07 6.05 -15.31
CA ALA A 15 -5.43 5.11 -16.21
C ALA A 15 -6.50 4.11 -16.70
N PRO A 16 -6.48 3.70 -17.98
CA PRO A 16 -7.53 2.89 -18.57
C PRO A 16 -7.59 1.52 -17.89
N LEU A 17 -8.79 1.12 -17.49
CA LEU A 17 -9.13 -0.25 -17.13
C LEU A 17 -9.15 -1.10 -18.41
N GLU A 18 -7.99 -1.41 -18.98
CA GLU A 18 -7.86 -2.67 -19.71
C GLU A 18 -7.98 -3.80 -18.68
N PRO A 19 -8.38 -5.03 -19.06
CA PRO A 19 -8.18 -6.19 -18.20
C PRO A 19 -6.67 -6.41 -18.12
N ALA A 20 -6.00 -5.56 -17.34
CA ALA A 20 -4.57 -5.51 -17.20
C ALA A 20 -4.16 -6.91 -16.76
N ALA A 21 -3.44 -7.61 -17.64
CA ALA A 21 -2.63 -8.73 -17.23
C ALA A 21 -1.75 -8.18 -16.12
N ALA A 22 -2.15 -8.42 -14.86
CA ALA A 22 -1.57 -7.76 -13.70
C ALA A 22 -0.05 -7.93 -13.79
N THR A 23 0.65 -6.86 -14.12
CA THR A 23 2.10 -6.90 -14.25
C THR A 23 2.71 -6.94 -12.85
N VAL A 24 3.99 -7.33 -12.75
CA VAL A 24 4.74 -7.28 -11.49
C VAL A 24 4.66 -5.88 -10.86
N GLU A 25 4.77 -4.82 -11.67
CA GLU A 25 4.64 -3.43 -11.19
C GLU A 25 3.26 -3.11 -10.62
N GLU A 26 2.19 -3.58 -11.27
CA GLU A 26 0.82 -3.35 -10.79
C GLU A 26 0.52 -4.12 -9.51
N LEU A 27 1.06 -5.34 -9.39
CA LEU A 27 0.99 -6.14 -8.17
C LEU A 27 1.67 -5.40 -7.03
N LYS A 28 2.92 -4.97 -7.24
CA LYS A 28 3.71 -4.22 -6.25
C LYS A 28 2.97 -2.97 -5.76
N LYS A 29 2.51 -2.15 -6.70
CA LYS A 29 1.75 -0.94 -6.38
C LYS A 29 0.49 -1.24 -5.57
N ARG A 30 -0.25 -2.29 -5.93
CA ARG A 30 -1.48 -2.69 -5.22
C ARG A 30 -1.19 -3.14 -3.78
N VAL A 31 -0.17 -3.98 -3.59
CA VAL A 31 0.20 -4.48 -2.27
C VAL A 31 0.73 -3.34 -1.39
N VAL A 32 1.57 -2.46 -1.94
CA VAL A 32 2.06 -1.26 -1.24
C VAL A 32 0.91 -0.31 -0.89
N GLU A 33 -0.03 -0.03 -1.79
CA GLU A 33 -1.19 0.81 -1.48
C GLU A 33 -2.10 0.19 -0.42
N ARG A 34 -2.26 -1.14 -0.43
CA ARG A 34 -3.02 -1.88 0.59
C ARG A 34 -2.34 -1.78 1.95
N GLY A 35 -1.02 -2.01 1.99
CA GLY A 35 -0.22 -1.89 3.18
C GLY A 35 -0.21 -0.48 3.75
N LYS A 36 -0.04 0.55 2.92
CA LYS A 36 -0.13 1.95 3.36
C LYS A 36 -1.48 2.32 3.97
N LYS A 37 -2.57 1.71 3.51
CA LYS A 37 -3.91 1.94 4.07
C LYS A 37 -4.12 1.26 5.41
N ARG A 38 -3.49 0.10 5.62
CA ARG A 38 -3.65 -0.72 6.83
C ARG A 38 -2.55 -0.47 7.87
N GLY A 39 -1.44 0.14 7.48
CA GLY A 39 -0.20 0.20 8.26
C GLY A 39 0.70 -1.02 8.05
N SER A 40 0.11 -2.18 7.76
CA SER A 40 0.82 -3.45 7.62
C SER A 40 0.25 -4.36 6.52
N VAL A 41 1.05 -5.35 6.13
CA VAL A 41 0.67 -6.51 5.30
C VAL A 41 1.28 -7.77 5.88
N THR A 42 0.63 -8.92 5.68
CA THR A 42 1.19 -10.20 6.15
C THR A 42 2.01 -10.88 5.05
N LEU A 43 2.97 -11.71 5.44
CA LEU A 43 3.74 -12.54 4.51
C LEU A 43 2.84 -13.46 3.69
N ASP A 44 1.78 -14.01 4.30
CA ASP A 44 0.80 -14.83 3.58
C ASP A 44 0.11 -14.05 2.45
N GLU A 45 -0.28 -12.80 2.70
CA GLU A 45 -0.90 -11.95 1.68
C GLU A 45 0.05 -11.70 0.51
N ILE A 46 1.34 -11.48 0.81
CA ILE A 46 2.38 -11.28 -0.20
C ILE A 46 2.56 -12.58 -1.01
N ASN A 47 2.75 -13.71 -0.35
CA ASN A 47 2.96 -15.01 -0.99
C ASN A 47 1.77 -15.41 -1.88
N VAL A 48 0.54 -15.14 -1.44
CA VAL A 48 -0.68 -15.42 -2.24
C VAL A 48 -0.73 -14.56 -3.51
N GLU A 49 -0.43 -13.27 -3.40
CA GLU A 49 -0.47 -12.37 -4.56
C GLU A 49 0.67 -12.70 -5.55
N VAL A 50 1.89 -12.92 -5.04
CA VAL A 50 3.06 -13.32 -5.86
C VAL A 50 2.83 -14.69 -6.51
N GLY A 51 2.36 -15.67 -5.76
CA GLY A 51 2.06 -17.01 -6.27
C GLY A 51 1.02 -16.98 -7.38
N ARG A 52 -0.08 -16.22 -7.20
CA ARG A 52 -1.09 -16.04 -8.26
C ARG A 52 -0.52 -15.41 -9.54
N LEU A 53 0.42 -14.48 -9.39
CA LEU A 53 1.07 -13.85 -10.53
C LEU A 53 1.99 -14.82 -11.27
N ALA A 54 2.81 -15.58 -10.54
CA ALA A 54 3.69 -16.60 -11.11
C ALA A 54 2.90 -17.76 -11.74
N GLU A 55 1.79 -18.19 -11.15
CA GLU A 55 0.88 -19.17 -11.75
C GLU A 55 0.32 -18.69 -13.10
N SER A 56 0.13 -17.37 -13.25
CA SER A 56 -0.33 -16.79 -14.51
C SER A 56 0.77 -16.59 -15.55
N ARG A 57 2.05 -16.74 -15.15
CA ARG A 57 3.24 -16.41 -15.94
C ARG A 57 4.44 -17.30 -15.57
N GLU A 58 4.65 -18.35 -16.35
CA GLU A 58 5.74 -19.32 -16.17
C GLU A 58 7.16 -18.72 -16.29
N ASP A 59 7.29 -17.49 -16.81
CA ASP A 59 8.54 -16.75 -16.97
C ASP A 59 8.95 -15.94 -15.74
N LEU A 60 8.10 -15.87 -14.71
CA LEU A 60 8.34 -15.08 -13.52
C LEU A 60 8.89 -15.91 -12.36
N ASN A 61 9.91 -15.37 -11.69
CA ASN A 61 10.46 -15.97 -10.48
C ASN A 61 9.79 -15.36 -9.23
N GLU A 62 9.05 -16.19 -8.50
CA GLU A 62 8.37 -15.81 -7.26
C GLU A 62 9.32 -15.17 -6.24
N ALA A 63 10.53 -15.72 -6.09
CA ALA A 63 11.49 -15.25 -5.10
C ALA A 63 11.99 -13.83 -5.42
N GLU A 64 12.27 -13.53 -6.69
CA GLU A 64 12.73 -12.20 -7.10
C GLU A 64 11.62 -11.15 -6.92
N ILE A 65 10.38 -11.50 -7.29
CA ILE A 65 9.24 -10.61 -7.11
C ILE A 65 8.98 -10.35 -5.63
N PHE A 66 9.10 -11.38 -4.80
CA PHE A 66 8.93 -11.29 -3.37
C PHE A 66 9.99 -10.37 -2.73
N GLU A 67 11.27 -10.56 -3.03
CA GLU A 67 12.36 -9.73 -2.49
C GLU A 67 12.21 -8.25 -2.89
N ASP A 68 11.87 -8.00 -4.15
CA ASP A 68 11.59 -6.66 -4.65
C ASP A 68 10.41 -6.01 -3.89
N LEU A 69 9.33 -6.76 -3.71
CA LEU A 69 8.13 -6.26 -3.04
C LEU A 69 8.39 -5.96 -1.56
N MET A 70 9.16 -6.80 -0.87
CA MET A 70 9.59 -6.54 0.51
C MET A 70 10.40 -5.25 0.61
N THR A 71 11.30 -5.01 -0.35
CA THR A 71 12.09 -3.78 -0.42
C THR A 71 11.19 -2.55 -0.62
N GLU A 72 10.21 -2.63 -1.51
CA GLU A 72 9.27 -1.54 -1.76
C GLU A 72 8.34 -1.26 -0.57
N LEU A 73 7.88 -2.30 0.13
CA LEU A 73 7.07 -2.18 1.35
C LEU A 73 7.86 -1.51 2.47
N ASN A 74 9.11 -1.92 2.69
CA ASN A 74 9.98 -1.29 3.67
C ASN A 74 10.27 0.18 3.33
N ALA A 75 10.59 0.48 2.06
CA ALA A 75 10.81 1.84 1.60
C ALA A 75 9.53 2.71 1.70
N ALA A 76 8.36 2.09 1.60
CA ALA A 76 7.07 2.72 1.79
C ALA A 76 6.68 2.94 3.27
N GLY A 77 7.46 2.41 4.22
CA GLY A 77 7.15 2.45 5.65
C GLY A 77 5.98 1.53 6.03
N VAL A 78 5.75 0.46 5.26
CA VAL A 78 4.73 -0.55 5.55
C VAL A 78 5.38 -1.70 6.32
N GLU A 79 4.78 -2.07 7.44
CA GLU A 79 5.24 -3.19 8.24
C GLU A 79 4.81 -4.54 7.63
N VAL A 80 5.72 -5.52 7.63
CA VAL A 80 5.45 -6.87 7.12
C VAL A 80 5.44 -7.85 8.28
N LEU A 81 4.30 -8.51 8.50
CA LEU A 81 4.09 -9.43 9.62
C LEU A 81 4.26 -10.90 9.17
N GLU A 82 5.05 -11.68 9.91
CA GLU A 82 5.39 -13.08 9.60
C GLU A 82 4.23 -14.07 9.82
N GLU A 83 3.39 -13.82 10.81
CA GLU A 83 2.11 -14.51 11.03
C GLU A 83 0.99 -13.46 11.08
N ALA A 84 -0.22 -13.86 10.74
CA ALA A 84 -1.41 -13.11 11.10
C ALA A 84 -1.62 -13.16 12.63
N GLU A 85 -0.69 -12.61 13.40
CA GLU A 85 -0.97 -12.21 14.77
C GLU A 85 -1.93 -11.03 14.68
N GLU A 86 -3.22 -11.34 14.78
CA GLU A 86 -4.25 -10.36 15.15
C GLU A 86 -3.86 -9.74 16.51
N GLU A 87 -3.13 -8.62 16.53
CA GLU A 87 -3.03 -7.64 17.64
C GLU A 87 -1.87 -6.66 17.33
N LYS A 88 -1.94 -5.33 17.37
CA LYS A 88 -2.90 -4.27 17.72
C LYS A 88 -2.56 -3.05 16.83
N PRO A 89 -3.46 -2.07 16.62
CA PRO A 89 -3.04 -0.79 16.05
C PRO A 89 -2.10 -0.11 17.06
N ASP A 90 -0.83 0.05 16.70
CA ASP A 90 -0.01 1.08 17.34
C ASP A 90 -0.56 2.44 16.90
N GLU A 91 -1.43 2.97 17.75
CA GLU A 91 -1.70 4.39 17.87
C GLU A 91 -0.38 5.10 18.19
N ASP A 92 0.43 5.37 17.16
CA ASP A 92 1.51 6.36 17.24
C ASP A 92 0.88 7.78 17.11
N GLU A 93 -0.01 8.05 18.05
CA GLU A 93 -0.52 9.37 18.38
C GLU A 93 0.41 9.97 19.44
N ALA A 94 1.65 10.28 19.05
CA ALA A 94 2.54 11.15 19.81
C ALA A 94 2.88 12.39 18.99
N ARG A 95 1.85 13.05 18.44
CA ARG A 95 1.95 14.46 18.07
C ARG A 95 2.00 15.29 19.35
N GLU A 96 3.10 16.03 19.47
CA GLU A 96 3.31 17.12 20.40
C GLU A 96 2.05 17.98 20.61
N GLU A 97 1.62 18.19 21.85
CA GLU A 97 1.08 19.48 22.26
C GLU A 97 1.50 19.82 23.69
N THR A 98 2.48 20.71 23.75
CA THR A 98 2.77 21.60 24.86
C THR A 98 1.48 22.33 25.30
N PHE A 99 1.02 22.12 26.53
CA PHE A 99 0.21 23.13 27.21
C PHE A 99 0.63 23.25 28.68
N SER A 100 1.42 24.30 28.91
CA SER A 100 1.60 24.96 30.19
C SER A 100 0.27 25.50 30.73
N ALA A 101 -0.17 25.01 31.89
CA ALA A 101 -1.01 25.69 32.90
C ALA A 101 -1.21 24.66 34.04
N GLY A 102 -0.78 24.85 35.28
CA GLY A 102 -0.92 26.04 36.10
C GLY A 102 -1.97 25.76 37.18
N LEU A 103 -1.57 25.12 38.29
CA LEU A 103 -2.07 25.36 39.65
C LEU A 103 -1.16 24.73 40.70
#